data_AF-A0A438KNL6-F1
#
_entry.id   AF-A0A438KNL6-F1
#
_cell.length_a   1.000
_cell.length_b   1.000
_cell.length_c   1.000
_cell.angle_alpha   90.00
_cell.angle_beta   90.00
_cell.angle_gamma   90.00
#
_symmetry.space_group_name_H-M   'P 1'
#
loop_
_entity.id
_entity.type
_entity.pdbx_description
1 polymer ?
#
loop_
_entity_poly.entity_id
_entity_poly.type
_entity_poly.pdbx_seq_one_letter_code
_entity_poly.pdbx_strand_id
1 'polypeptide(L)' 'MASSALAYPSDFQIPFDLFISKKHPGLPRGYLGLADSSGTIVYRVNRRSPKHNRVLLDAAGNPLISMRGSHVCREMEN' A
#
# COMPACT_ATOMS: atom_id res chain seq x y z
N MET A 1 -11.77 30.46 -35.57
CA MET A 1 -10.98 30.97 -34.43
C MET A 1 -11.45 30.28 -33.17
N ALA A 2 -10.50 29.76 -32.37
CA ALA A 2 -10.54 29.43 -30.92
C ALA A 2 -11.65 28.49 -30.40
N SER A 3 -11.51 27.69 -29.34
CA SER A 3 -10.47 27.57 -28.32
C SER A 3 -10.49 26.14 -27.76
N SER A 4 -9.30 25.63 -27.47
CA SER A 4 -8.98 24.44 -26.69
C SER A 4 -9.47 24.55 -25.24
N ALA A 5 -10.17 23.52 -24.76
CA ALA A 5 -10.10 23.08 -23.37
C ALA A 5 -10.63 21.63 -23.30
N LEU A 6 -9.73 20.66 -23.16
CA LEU A 6 -10.15 19.40 -22.55
C LEU A 6 -10.46 19.75 -21.09
N ALA A 7 -11.73 20.01 -20.81
CA ALA A 7 -12.23 20.09 -19.45
C ALA A 7 -12.14 18.69 -18.86
N TYR A 8 -10.98 18.34 -18.31
CA TYR A 8 -10.85 17.13 -17.51
C TYR A 8 -11.72 17.34 -16.27
N PRO A 9 -12.81 16.59 -16.10
CA PRO A 9 -13.65 16.78 -14.94
C PRO A 9 -12.83 16.36 -13.71
N SER A 10 -12.82 17.26 -12.73
CA SER A 10 -12.12 17.18 -11.44
C SER A 10 -12.55 16.01 -10.54
N ASP A 11 -13.45 15.14 -11.04
CA ASP A 11 -14.12 14.09 -10.27
C ASP A 11 -13.78 12.66 -10.75
N PHE A 12 -12.85 12.48 -11.69
CA PHE A 12 -12.30 11.15 -11.95
C PHE A 12 -11.35 10.75 -10.82
N GLN A 13 -11.92 10.25 -9.72
CA GLN A 13 -11.23 9.30 -8.87
C GLN A 13 -10.91 8.08 -9.74
N ILE A 14 -9.75 8.07 -10.38
CA ILE A 14 -9.28 6.96 -11.21
C ILE A 14 -9.32 5.72 -10.30
N PRO A 15 -10.14 4.70 -10.62
CA PRO A 15 -10.09 3.46 -9.85
C PRO A 15 -8.68 2.88 -10.05
N PHE A 16 -7.90 2.87 -8.97
CA PHE A 16 -6.56 2.31 -8.99
C PHE A 16 -6.61 0.92 -8.36
N ASP A 17 -6.56 -0.10 -9.21
CA ASP A 17 -6.55 -1.49 -8.76
C ASP A 17 -5.21 -1.82 -8.11
N LEU A 18 -5.25 -2.21 -6.84
CA LEU A 18 -4.08 -2.67 -6.09
C LEU A 18 -4.15 -4.18 -5.86
N PHE A 19 -3.28 -4.90 -6.53
CA PHE A 19 -3.11 -6.34 -6.34
C PHE A 19 -2.12 -6.60 -5.22
N ILE A 20 -2.59 -7.29 -4.17
CA ILE A 20 -1.78 -7.62 -3.01
C ILE A 20 -1.17 -9.01 -3.19
N SER A 21 0.14 -9.13 -3.03
CA SER A 21 0.82 -10.43 -3.05
C SER A 21 1.84 -10.60 -1.92
N LYS A 22 1.93 -11.84 -1.45
CA LYS A 22 2.93 -12.28 -0.48
C LYS A 22 4.04 -13.01 -1.24
N LYS A 23 5.30 -12.75 -0.91
CA LYS A 23 6.47 -13.28 -1.64
C LYS A 23 6.50 -12.86 -3.12
N HIS A 24 6.11 -11.62 -3.41
CA HIS A 24 6.23 -11.08 -4.77
C HIS A 24 7.68 -11.26 -5.28
N PRO A 25 7.89 -11.73 -6.53
CA PRO A 25 9.21 -11.72 -7.16
C PRO A 25 9.84 -10.32 -7.09
N GLY A 26 11.09 -10.22 -6.62
CA GLY A 26 11.76 -8.92 -6.44
C GLY A 26 11.53 -8.25 -5.07
N LEU A 27 10.76 -8.85 -4.16
CA LEU A 27 10.71 -8.42 -2.76
C LEU A 27 11.38 -9.42 -1.80
N PRO A 28 12.10 -8.93 -0.78
CA PRO A 28 12.62 -9.79 0.28
C PRO A 28 11.50 -10.50 1.05
N ARG A 29 11.85 -11.64 1.68
CA ARG A 29 10.93 -12.36 2.56
C ARG A 29 10.46 -11.44 3.70
N GLY A 30 9.17 -11.50 4.02
CA GLY A 30 8.56 -10.68 5.08
C GLY A 30 7.90 -9.40 4.57
N TYR A 31 8.10 -9.05 3.30
CA TYR A 31 7.38 -7.97 2.64
C TYR A 31 6.07 -8.47 1.98
N LEU A 32 5.09 -7.59 1.97
CA LEU A 32 3.91 -7.67 1.10
C LEU A 32 4.08 -6.63 -0.02
N GLY A 33 3.86 -7.05 -1.26
CA GLY A 33 3.85 -6.16 -2.42
C GLY A 33 2.43 -5.75 -2.75
N LEU A 34 2.25 -4.47 -3.07
CA LEU A 34 1.05 -3.97 -3.71
C LEU A 34 1.45 -3.51 -5.11
N ALA A 35 0.90 -4.17 -6.11
CA ALA A 35 1.19 -3.89 -7.51
C ALA A 35 -0.02 -3.28 -8.20
N ASP A 36 0.25 -2.50 -9.24
CA ASP A 36 -0.78 -2.06 -10.16
C ASP A 36 -1.22 -3.19 -11.11
N SER A 37 -2.12 -2.89 -12.04
CA SER A 37 -2.62 -3.84 -13.03
C SER A 37 -1.55 -4.38 -14.00
N SER A 38 -0.40 -3.70 -14.12
CA SER A 38 0.74 -4.19 -14.91
C SER A 38 1.63 -5.17 -14.12
N GLY A 39 1.37 -5.35 -12.83
CA GLY A 39 2.21 -6.11 -11.92
C GLY A 39 3.42 -5.32 -11.41
N THR A 40 3.45 -4.01 -11.63
CA THR A 40 4.52 -3.15 -11.13
C THR A 40 4.26 -2.81 -9.68
N ILE A 41 5.26 -3.04 -8.81
CA ILE A 41 5.15 -2.75 -7.38
C ILE A 41 5.14 -1.24 -7.17
N VAL A 42 4.01 -0.73 -6.68
CA VAL A 42 3.83 0.69 -6.35
C VAL A 42 3.99 0.95 -4.85
N TYR A 43 3.67 -0.04 -4.02
CA TYR A 43 3.90 0.02 -2.58
C TYR A 43 4.39 -1.31 -2.03
N ARG A 44 5.08 -1.24 -0.91
CA ARG A 44 5.52 -2.43 -0.17
C ARG A 44 5.34 -2.24 1.32
N VAL A 45 4.86 -3.29 1.99
CA VAL A 45 4.67 -3.29 3.43
C VAL A 45 5.76 -4.13 4.08
N ASN A 46 6.57 -3.49 4.92
CA ASN A 46 7.56 -4.16 5.76
C ASN A 46 6.96 -4.51 7.12
N ARG A 47 6.96 -5.78 7.49
CA ARG A 47 6.71 -6.22 8.86
C ARG A 47 8.00 -6.17 9.67
N ARG A 48 8.14 -5.15 10.53
CA ARG A 48 9.24 -5.08 11.50
C ARG A 48 8.82 -5.82 12.78
N SER A 49 9.40 -6.99 13.03
CA SER A 49 9.35 -7.65 14.35
C SER A 49 10.18 -6.84 15.36
N PRO A 50 9.81 -6.83 16.67
CA PRO A 50 8.90 -7.74 17.36
C PRO A 50 7.51 -7.17 17.69
N LYS A 51 7.20 -5.90 17.43
CA LYS A 51 6.02 -5.23 17.97
C LYS A 51 5.00 -4.83 16.92
N HIS A 52 4.40 -5.79 16.19
CA HIS A 52 3.26 -5.55 15.26
C HIS A 52 3.35 -4.30 14.37
N ASN A 53 4.57 -3.81 14.10
CA ASN A 53 4.80 -2.55 13.44
C ASN A 53 4.90 -2.83 11.96
N ARG A 54 4.00 -2.23 11.21
CA ARG A 54 3.95 -2.33 9.76
C ARG A 54 4.28 -0.96 9.22
N VAL A 55 5.23 -0.89 8.30
CA VAL A 55 5.56 0.35 7.60
C VAL A 55 5.18 0.17 6.14
N LEU A 56 4.27 1.02 5.65
CA LEU A 56 4.00 1.17 4.24
C LEU A 56 5.09 2.04 3.64
N LEU A 57 5.76 1.50 2.62
CA LEU A 57 6.78 2.19 1.86
C LEU A 57 6.27 2.43 0.44
N ASP A 58 6.75 3.49 -0.19
CA ASP A 58 6.63 3.68 -1.63
C ASP A 58 7.49 2.66 -2.41
N ALA A 59 7.42 2.73 -3.75
CA ALA A 59 8.23 1.90 -4.64
C ALA A 59 9.74 2.05 -4.42
N ALA A 60 10.21 3.25 -4.07
CA ALA A 60 11.62 3.54 -3.78
C ALA A 60 12.06 3.03 -2.40
N GLY A 61 11.13 2.77 -1.47
CA GLY A 61 11.40 2.35 -0.09
C GLY A 61 11.31 3.45 0.95
N ASN A 62 10.85 4.63 0.58
CA ASN A 62 10.64 5.71 1.52
C ASN A 62 9.41 5.40 2.37
N PRO A 63 9.47 5.61 3.69
CA PRO A 63 8.33 5.37 4.57
C PRO A 63 7.24 6.42 4.35
N LEU A 64 6.03 5.95 4.11
CA LEU A 64 4.83 6.80 3.98
C LEU A 64 4.00 6.76 5.27
N ILE A 65 3.70 5.55 5.76
CA ILE A 65 2.81 5.35 6.90
C ILE A 65 3.39 4.30 7.85
N SER A 66 3.39 4.60 9.14
CA SER A 66 3.71 3.63 10.19
C SER A 66 2.45 3.24 10.97
N MET A 67 2.15 1.95 10.98
CA MET A 67 1.02 1.37 11.71
C MET A 67 1.56 0.57 12.89
N ARG A 68 1.09 0.90 14.09
CA ARG A 68 1.45 0.19 15.33
C ARG A 68 0.21 -0.53 15.86
N GLY A 69 0.24 -1.85 15.88
CA GLY A 69 -0.78 -2.63 16.58
C GLY A 69 -0.56 -2.54 18.10
N SER A 70 -1.49 -1.94 18.83
CA SER A 70 -1.61 -2.20 20.27
C SER A 70 -2.27 -3.56 20.44
N HIS A 71 -1.67 -4.43 21.25
CA HIS A 71 -2.36 -5.64 21.70
C HIS A 71 -3.59 -5.21 22.52
N VAL A 72 -4.77 -5.25 21.93
CA VAL A 72 -6.01 -5.39 22.70
C VAL A 72 -6.50 -6.80 22.42
N CYS A 73 -5.86 -7.76 23.08
CA CYS A 73 -6.56 -8.98 23.45
C CYS A 73 -7.40 -8.57 24.67
N ARG A 74 -8.68 -8.26 24.47
CA ARG A 74 -9.63 -8.40 25.58
C ARG A 74 -9.91 -9.89 25.67
N GLU A 75 -9.45 -10.52 26.74
CA GLU A 75 -10.10 -11.73 27.22
C GLU A 75 -11.58 -11.38 27.40
N MET A 76 -12.45 -12.00 26.60
CA MET A 76 -13.84 -12.11 26.98
C MET A 76 -13.88 -13.24 28.02
N GLU A 77 -13.79 -12.82 29.28
CA GLU A 77 -14.27 -13.60 30.41
C GLU A 77 -15.76 -13.91 30.17
N ASN A 78 -16.08 -15.18 29.90
CA ASN A 78 -17.21 -15.90 30.51
C ASN A 78 -17.10 -17.41 30.24
#